data_AF-A0A0F9DKU7-F1
#
_entry.id   AF-A0A0F9DKU7-F1
#
_cell.length_a   1.000
_cell.length_b   1.000
_cell.length_c   1.000
_cell.angle_alpha   90.00
_cell.angle_beta   90.00
_cell.angle_gamma   90.00
#
_symmetry.space_group_name_H-M   'P 1'
#
loop_
_entity.id
_entity.type
_entity.pdbx_description
1 polymer ?
#
loop_
_entity_poly.entity_id
_entity_poly.type
_entity_poly.pdbx_seq_one_letter_code
_entity_poly.pdbx_strand_id
1 'polypeptide(L)'
;MWIRREYPYLYPLADCNGSFELDIPVILGKLKPNRPDLSFRKLRLIFDTFLQEGLLFLWAEHQREYGHWTGSERVGRLPRLSRRSNKYEKRLAPPLPQKEYETYLQRFGETLFVSAPDAVGNQARATARATDKAKAKENPAQASPSLVGFEAFWNAYPRKVGKPAAIRTWKKTWSKPNPVASDGIMAGLERWKQTEQWQNPQFIPYPATFLNQRRWEDEPPEIV
;
A
#
# COMPACT_ATOMS: atom_id res chain seq x y z
N MET A 1 11.55 21.11 -25.21
CA MET A 1 10.78 19.94 -25.71
C MET A 1 11.65 18.71 -26.07
N TRP A 2 12.93 18.85 -26.47
CA TRP A 2 13.81 17.69 -26.79
C TRP A 2 14.20 16.85 -25.56
N ILE A 3 14.35 17.47 -24.39
CA ILE A 3 14.75 16.82 -23.13
C ILE A 3 13.80 15.71 -22.67
N ARG A 4 12.51 15.73 -23.05
CA ARG A 4 11.57 14.65 -22.68
C ARG A 4 11.97 13.28 -23.22
N ARG A 5 12.74 13.24 -24.32
CA ARG A 5 13.27 12.00 -24.90
C ARG A 5 14.38 11.38 -24.03
N GLU A 6 15.01 12.16 -23.17
CA GLU A 6 16.08 11.73 -22.27
C GLU A 6 15.51 11.09 -20.99
N TYR A 7 14.29 11.49 -20.59
CA TYR A 7 13.64 11.05 -19.36
C TYR A 7 13.56 9.52 -19.19
N PRO A 8 13.20 8.70 -20.20
CA PRO A 8 13.11 7.24 -20.04
C PRO A 8 14.44 6.56 -19.69
N TYR A 9 15.57 7.17 -20.06
CA TYR A 9 16.90 6.65 -19.75
C TYR A 9 17.36 7.01 -18.33
N LEU A 10 16.85 8.12 -17.80
CA LEU A 10 17.27 8.69 -16.53
C LEU A 10 16.33 8.33 -15.39
N TYR A 11 15.04 8.16 -15.66
CA TYR A 11 14.05 7.77 -14.65
C TYR A 11 14.42 6.49 -13.87
N PRO A 12 14.95 5.41 -14.51
CA PRO A 12 15.35 4.19 -13.81
C PRO A 12 16.56 4.34 -12.87
N LEU A 13 17.21 5.51 -12.83
CA LEU A 13 18.26 5.78 -11.84
C LEU A 13 17.71 5.81 -10.41
N ALA A 14 16.42 6.15 -10.27
CA ALA A 14 15.75 6.27 -9.00
C ALA A 14 15.55 4.94 -8.28
N ASP A 15 15.62 5.02 -6.96
CA ASP A 15 15.28 3.96 -6.04
C ASP A 15 13.77 3.85 -5.79
N CYS A 16 13.40 3.00 -4.82
CA CYS A 16 12.03 2.74 -4.42
C CYS A 16 11.23 3.97 -3.96
N ASN A 17 11.91 5.08 -3.67
CA ASN A 17 11.32 6.34 -3.23
C ASN A 17 11.36 7.42 -4.31
N GLY A 18 11.82 7.11 -5.53
CA GLY A 18 11.93 8.09 -6.61
C GLY A 18 13.19 8.93 -6.54
N SER A 19 14.17 8.53 -5.74
CA SER A 19 15.38 9.29 -5.46
C SER A 19 16.66 8.56 -5.88
N PHE A 20 17.72 9.28 -6.21
CA PHE A 20 19.00 8.71 -6.63
C PHE A 20 20.18 9.58 -6.23
N GLU A 21 21.36 8.99 -6.19
CA GLU A 21 22.61 9.72 -6.06
C GLU A 21 23.00 10.37 -7.39
N LEU A 22 23.25 11.68 -7.37
CA LEU A 22 23.65 12.46 -8.53
C LEU A 22 25.17 12.48 -8.66
N ASP A 23 25.71 11.42 -9.26
CA ASP A 23 27.11 11.34 -9.68
C ASP A 23 27.19 11.28 -11.21
N ILE A 24 27.57 12.40 -11.84
CA ILE A 24 27.60 12.53 -13.30
C ILE A 24 28.51 11.48 -13.97
N PRO A 25 29.79 11.29 -13.55
CA PRO A 25 30.61 10.18 -14.05
C PRO A 25 29.97 8.81 -13.97
N VAL A 26 29.41 8.45 -12.81
CA VAL A 26 28.80 7.13 -12.59
C VAL A 26 27.55 6.95 -13.45
N ILE A 27 26.69 7.97 -13.50
CA ILE A 27 25.48 7.97 -14.32
C ILE A 27 25.85 7.86 -15.80
N LEU A 28 26.82 8.63 -16.27
CA LEU A 28 27.27 8.57 -17.65
C LEU A 28 27.79 7.16 -18.00
N GLY A 29 28.56 6.53 -17.12
CA GLY A 29 29.04 5.15 -17.28
C GLY A 29 27.89 4.14 -17.43
N LYS A 30 26.83 4.27 -16.61
CA LYS A 30 25.64 3.42 -16.69
C LYS A 30 24.87 3.58 -17.99
N LEU A 31 24.83 4.80 -18.53
CA LEU A 31 24.05 5.12 -19.73
C LEU A 31 24.83 4.83 -21.01
N LYS A 32 26.16 4.83 -20.96
CA LYS A 32 27.02 4.72 -22.15
C LYS A 32 26.70 3.54 -23.07
N PRO A 33 26.35 2.33 -22.58
CA PRO A 33 25.96 1.22 -23.44
C PRO A 33 24.72 1.50 -24.30
N ASN A 34 23.74 2.21 -23.75
CA ASN A 34 22.49 2.53 -24.44
C ASN A 34 22.54 3.91 -25.15
N ARG A 35 23.43 4.79 -24.69
CA ARG A 35 23.58 6.18 -25.13
C ARG A 35 25.05 6.52 -25.34
N PRO A 36 25.71 5.94 -26.36
CA PRO A 36 27.11 6.19 -26.65
C PRO A 36 27.36 7.66 -27.06
N ASP A 37 26.35 8.36 -27.55
CA ASP A 37 26.38 9.79 -27.91
C ASP A 37 26.47 10.73 -26.70
N LEU A 38 26.17 10.23 -25.49
CA LEU A 38 26.09 11.05 -24.30
C LEU A 38 27.48 11.46 -23.81
N SER A 39 27.65 12.74 -23.49
CA SER A 39 28.87 13.31 -22.94
C SER A 39 28.59 13.93 -21.57
N PHE A 40 29.64 14.19 -20.78
CA PHE A 40 29.54 14.90 -19.50
C PHE A 40 28.80 16.23 -19.62
N ARG A 41 29.13 17.03 -20.63
CA ARG A 41 28.49 18.33 -20.87
C ARG A 41 27.01 18.18 -21.22
N LYS A 42 26.68 17.23 -22.10
CA LYS A 42 25.28 16.97 -22.50
C LYS A 42 24.44 16.45 -21.33
N LEU A 43 24.99 15.55 -20.51
CA LEU A 43 24.30 15.02 -19.34
C LEU A 43 24.05 16.10 -18.28
N ARG A 44 25.02 16.98 -18.01
CA ARG A 44 24.81 18.14 -17.13
C ARG A 44 23.70 19.04 -17.65
N LEU A 45 23.75 19.41 -18.93
CA LEU A 45 22.71 20.24 -19.56
C LEU A 45 21.31 19.63 -19.44
N ILE A 46 21.19 18.30 -19.55
CA ILE A 46 19.91 17.60 -19.38
C ILE A 46 19.40 17.76 -17.94
N PHE A 47 20.23 17.51 -16.94
CA PHE A 47 19.85 17.66 -15.53
C PHE A 47 19.54 19.11 -15.17
N ASP A 48 20.33 20.07 -15.65
CA ASP A 48 20.08 21.51 -15.46
C ASP A 48 18.72 21.89 -16.03
N THR A 49 18.37 21.36 -17.21
CA THR A 49 17.05 21.62 -17.80
C THR A 49 15.93 20.97 -16.98
N PHE A 50 16.11 19.75 -16.46
CA PHE A 50 15.11 19.15 -15.58
C PHE A 50 14.87 19.97 -14.31
N LEU A 51 15.93 20.53 -13.73
CA LEU A 51 15.84 21.40 -12.57
C LEU A 51 15.06 22.69 -12.89
N GLN A 52 15.36 23.32 -14.04
CA GLN A 52 14.69 24.54 -14.50
C GLN A 52 13.20 24.32 -14.82
N GLU A 53 12.84 23.15 -15.35
CA GLU A 53 11.47 22.80 -15.73
C GLU A 53 10.65 22.21 -14.57
N GLY A 54 11.20 22.16 -13.35
CA GLY A 54 10.49 21.64 -12.19
C GLY A 54 10.41 20.10 -12.13
N LEU A 55 11.13 19.38 -13.00
CA LEU A 55 11.05 17.92 -13.13
C LEU A 55 11.99 17.17 -12.17
N LEU A 56 12.98 17.86 -11.61
CA LEU A 56 13.98 17.28 -10.73
C LEU A 56 14.28 18.23 -9.57
N PHE A 57 14.08 17.74 -8.36
CA PHE A 57 14.54 18.39 -7.13
C PHE A 57 15.93 17.85 -6.75
N LEU A 58 16.83 18.73 -6.33
CA LEU A 58 18.18 18.37 -5.87
C LEU A 58 18.38 18.79 -4.42
N TRP A 59 19.10 17.98 -3.66
CA TRP A 59 19.60 18.33 -2.33
C TRP A 59 20.97 17.70 -2.10
N ALA A 60 21.68 18.20 -1.10
CA ALA A 60 22.99 17.69 -0.71
C ALA A 60 22.96 17.14 0.72
N GLU A 61 23.63 16.01 0.94
CA GLU A 61 23.79 15.41 2.26
C GLU A 61 25.16 14.71 2.36
N HIS A 62 25.90 14.93 3.44
CA HIS A 62 27.22 14.31 3.67
C HIS A 62 28.20 14.44 2.48
N GLN A 63 28.31 15.65 1.88
CA GLN A 63 29.17 15.94 0.71
C GLN A 63 28.78 15.21 -0.60
N ARG A 64 27.58 14.64 -0.67
CA ARG A 64 27.02 14.03 -1.88
C ARG A 64 25.77 14.77 -2.32
N GLU A 65 25.53 14.77 -3.62
CA GLU A 65 24.32 15.34 -4.21
C GLU A 65 23.33 14.22 -4.57
N TYR A 66 22.04 14.51 -4.38
CA TYR A 66 20.97 13.58 -4.65
C TYR A 66 19.87 14.28 -5.45
N GLY A 67 19.20 13.49 -6.29
CA GLY A 67 18.07 13.94 -7.11
C GLY A 67 16.80 13.17 -6.76
N HIS A 68 15.67 13.87 -6.79
CA HIS A 68 14.34 13.30 -6.64
C HIS A 68 13.46 13.71 -7.82
N TRP A 69 12.84 12.73 -8.47
CA TRP A 69 11.90 13.00 -9.57
C TRP A 69 10.63 13.63 -9.03
N THR A 70 10.40 14.88 -9.39
CA THR A 70 9.22 15.63 -8.94
C THR A 70 7.93 14.94 -9.37
N GLY A 71 7.02 14.70 -8.42
CA GLY A 71 5.76 14.02 -8.68
C GLY A 71 5.85 12.51 -8.82
N SER A 72 6.99 11.89 -8.47
CA SER A 72 7.12 10.43 -8.38
C SER A 72 6.30 9.85 -7.22
N GLU A 73 6.07 10.63 -6.16
CA GLU A 73 5.22 10.33 -5.01
C GLU A 73 3.74 10.10 -5.35
N ARG A 74 3.30 10.49 -6.56
CA ARG A 74 1.93 10.26 -7.03
C ARG A 74 1.57 8.77 -6.99
N VAL A 75 0.34 8.48 -6.58
CA VAL A 75 -0.17 7.11 -6.46
C VAL A 75 0.00 6.36 -7.80
N GLY A 76 0.62 5.19 -7.74
CA GLY A 76 0.85 4.33 -8.90
C GLY A 76 2.20 4.51 -9.60
N ARG A 77 3.00 5.54 -9.28
CA ARG A 77 4.32 5.76 -9.89
C ARG A 77 5.49 5.10 -9.13
N LEU A 78 5.29 4.84 -7.85
CA LEU A 78 6.26 4.17 -7.00
C LEU A 78 5.73 2.83 -6.48
N PRO A 79 6.63 1.88 -6.17
CA PRO A 79 6.29 0.62 -5.52
C PRO A 79 5.48 0.81 -4.24
N ARG A 80 4.74 -0.23 -3.82
CA ARG A 80 3.96 -0.21 -2.58
C ARG A 80 4.88 0.00 -1.38
N LEU A 81 4.43 0.72 -0.35
CA LEU A 81 5.24 1.03 0.85
C LEU A 81 5.90 -0.21 1.48
N SER A 82 5.22 -1.35 1.49
CA SER A 82 5.78 -2.62 2.01
C SER A 82 6.99 -3.15 1.22
N ARG A 83 7.14 -2.75 -0.04
CA ARG A 83 8.30 -3.09 -0.88
C ARG A 83 9.44 -2.07 -0.79
N ARG A 84 9.19 -0.87 -0.26
CA ARG A 84 10.20 0.21 -0.11
C ARG A 84 11.13 -0.02 1.09
N SER A 85 11.72 -1.21 1.16
CA SER A 85 12.69 -1.61 2.18
C SER A 85 13.91 -2.20 1.50
N ASN A 86 15.08 -2.05 2.14
CA ASN A 86 16.35 -2.59 1.64
C ASN A 86 16.33 -4.11 1.37
N LYS A 87 15.33 -4.84 1.91
CA LYS A 87 15.11 -6.26 1.63
C LYS A 87 14.66 -6.52 0.19
N TYR A 88 13.80 -5.67 -0.37
CA TYR A 88 13.17 -5.89 -1.67
C TYR A 88 13.69 -4.92 -2.73
N GLU A 89 13.96 -3.67 -2.33
CA GLU A 89 14.44 -2.63 -3.22
C GLU A 89 15.50 -1.80 -2.51
N LYS A 90 16.65 -1.61 -3.16
CA LYS A 90 17.79 -0.91 -2.57
C LYS A 90 17.49 0.59 -2.49
N ARG A 91 17.64 1.18 -1.30
CA ARG A 91 17.67 2.64 -1.15
C ARG A 91 19.03 3.16 -1.60
N LEU A 92 19.01 4.14 -2.49
CA LEU A 92 20.21 4.75 -3.07
C LEU A 92 20.43 6.17 -2.53
N ALA A 93 19.36 6.84 -2.13
CA ALA A 93 19.40 8.17 -1.57
C ALA A 93 18.97 8.16 -0.09
N PRO A 94 19.41 9.16 0.70
CA PRO A 94 18.84 9.43 2.01
C PRO A 94 17.38 9.85 1.90
N PRO A 95 16.65 9.93 3.04
CA PRO A 95 15.27 10.41 3.05
C PRO A 95 15.13 11.79 2.39
N LEU A 96 14.11 11.94 1.56
CA LEU A 96 13.80 13.22 0.91
C LEU A 96 13.58 14.31 1.98
N PRO A 97 14.32 15.45 1.93
CA PRO A 97 14.08 16.58 2.83
C PRO A 97 12.74 17.24 2.51
N GLN A 98 11.68 16.76 3.18
CA GLN A 98 10.29 17.10 2.86
C GLN A 98 10.01 18.61 2.83
N LYS A 99 10.54 19.37 3.80
CA LYS A 99 10.32 20.83 3.89
C LYS A 99 10.94 21.60 2.71
N GLU A 100 12.16 21.22 2.32
CA GLU A 100 12.85 21.83 1.19
C GLU A 100 12.16 21.48 -0.13
N TYR A 101 11.73 20.22 -0.27
CA TYR A 101 10.98 19.77 -1.42
C TYR A 101 9.64 20.50 -1.57
N GLU A 102 8.90 20.70 -0.48
CA GLU A 102 7.65 21.48 -0.47
C GLU A 102 7.89 22.94 -0.87
N THR A 103 8.97 23.55 -0.39
CA THR A 103 9.38 24.91 -0.77
C THR A 103 9.74 24.99 -2.25
N TYR A 104 10.47 23.99 -2.76
CA TYR A 104 10.77 23.84 -4.18
C TYR A 104 9.49 23.73 -5.01
N LEU A 105 8.54 22.89 -4.62
CA LEU A 105 7.27 22.73 -5.33
C LEU A 105 6.47 24.03 -5.44
N GLN A 106 6.47 24.87 -4.40
CA GLN A 106 5.80 26.17 -4.41
C GLN A 106 6.33 27.09 -5.51
N ARG A 107 7.63 27.03 -5.83
CA ARG A 107 8.25 27.79 -6.94
C ARG A 107 7.65 27.45 -8.30
N PHE A 108 7.13 26.24 -8.47
CA PHE A 108 6.53 25.73 -9.71
C PHE A 108 5.00 25.57 -9.59
N GLY A 109 4.40 26.20 -8.57
CA GLY A 109 3.07 25.94 -8.01
C GLY A 109 1.86 26.13 -8.94
N GLU A 110 2.01 26.67 -10.15
CA GLU A 110 0.95 26.69 -11.18
C GLU A 110 1.23 25.70 -12.32
N THR A 111 2.48 25.52 -12.74
CA THR A 111 2.86 24.69 -13.89
C THR A 111 2.81 23.18 -13.63
N LEU A 112 3.03 22.72 -12.40
CA LEU A 112 3.02 21.28 -12.06
C LEU A 112 1.63 20.72 -11.71
N PHE A 113 0.68 21.60 -11.40
CA PHE A 113 -0.72 21.24 -11.07
C PHE A 113 -1.65 21.25 -12.29
N VAL A 114 -1.32 21.98 -13.38
CA VAL A 114 -2.18 22.14 -14.58
C VAL A 114 -2.15 20.94 -15.56
N SER A 115 -1.29 19.93 -15.35
CA SER A 115 -1.33 18.68 -16.15
C SER A 115 -2.19 17.56 -15.54
N ALA A 116 -3.18 17.90 -14.72
CA ALA A 116 -4.22 16.97 -14.28
C ALA A 116 -5.48 17.16 -15.15
N PRO A 117 -5.71 16.36 -16.20
CA PRO A 117 -7.07 16.08 -16.59
C PRO A 117 -7.67 15.15 -15.52
N ASP A 118 -8.85 15.55 -15.05
CA ASP A 118 -9.83 14.74 -14.34
C ASP A 118 -9.54 14.35 -12.88
N ALA A 119 -9.61 15.37 -12.02
CA ALA A 119 -10.21 15.21 -10.70
C ALA A 119 -11.75 15.07 -10.83
N VAL A 120 -12.23 14.02 -11.49
CA VAL A 120 -13.62 13.57 -11.37
C VAL A 120 -13.63 12.05 -11.23
N GLY A 121 -13.91 11.62 -9.99
CA GLY A 121 -14.63 10.39 -9.68
C GLY A 121 -14.05 9.06 -10.16
N ASN A 122 -13.25 8.40 -9.33
CA ASN A 122 -13.69 7.11 -8.78
C ASN A 122 -12.79 6.63 -7.64
N GLN A 123 -13.32 6.71 -6.43
CA GLN A 123 -12.88 5.85 -5.35
C GLN A 123 -13.36 4.42 -5.65
N ALA A 124 -12.49 3.54 -6.14
CA ALA A 124 -12.62 2.10 -5.93
C ALA A 124 -11.36 1.34 -6.39
N ARG A 125 -10.59 0.86 -5.41
CA ARG A 125 -10.51 -0.57 -5.04
C ARG A 125 -9.08 -0.92 -4.64
N ALA A 126 -8.83 -0.73 -3.36
CA ALA A 126 -7.71 -1.32 -2.66
C ALA A 126 -7.77 -2.87 -2.73
N THR A 127 -6.66 -3.49 -3.12
CA THR A 127 -6.32 -4.86 -2.69
C THR A 127 -4.86 -4.90 -2.26
N ALA A 128 -4.64 -4.56 -0.99
CA ALA A 128 -3.50 -5.00 -0.22
C ALA A 128 -4.05 -5.79 0.99
N ARG A 129 -4.23 -7.08 0.75
CA ARG A 129 -4.17 -8.12 1.77
C ARG A 129 -2.74 -8.12 2.30
N ALA A 130 -2.55 -7.69 3.54
CA ALA A 130 -1.37 -8.00 4.33
C ALA A 130 -1.78 -8.06 5.80
N THR A 131 -1.82 -9.30 6.31
CA THR A 131 -1.41 -9.68 7.67
C THR A 131 -0.04 -9.04 7.96
N ASP A 132 0.24 -8.47 9.12
CA ASP A 132 0.43 -9.11 10.43
C ASP A 132 0.31 -8.04 11.55
N LYS A 133 -0.37 -8.31 12.68
CA LYS A 133 0.18 -8.85 13.95
C LYS A 133 1.36 -8.05 14.54
N ALA A 134 1.05 -7.13 15.45
CA ALA A 134 1.61 -7.00 16.81
C ALA A 134 0.89 -5.81 17.52
N LYS A 135 -0.02 -6.04 18.47
CA LYS A 135 0.17 -6.19 19.93
C LYS A 135 0.36 -4.83 20.64
N ALA A 136 -0.71 -4.30 21.26
CA ALA A 136 -0.75 -3.97 22.70
C ALA A 136 -2.00 -3.18 23.13
N LYS A 137 -2.52 -3.62 24.28
CA LYS A 137 -3.33 -2.95 25.31
C LYS A 137 -4.83 -2.72 25.13
N GLU A 138 -5.54 -3.46 25.96
CA GLU A 138 -6.93 -3.32 26.42
C GLU A 138 -7.15 -1.98 27.13
N ASN A 139 -8.30 -1.34 26.85
CA ASN A 139 -9.25 -1.00 27.91
C ASN A 139 -10.68 -0.93 27.32
N PRO A 140 -11.73 -1.36 28.06
CA PRO A 140 -13.08 -1.54 27.55
C PRO A 140 -13.90 -0.26 27.73
N ALA A 141 -14.78 0.00 26.76
CA ALA A 141 -16.00 0.84 26.82
C ALA A 141 -16.06 1.82 25.64
N GLN A 142 -16.42 1.32 24.45
CA GLN A 142 -17.28 2.09 23.56
C GLN A 142 -17.90 1.12 22.56
N ALA A 143 -19.17 0.75 22.83
CA ALA A 143 -20.01 0.03 21.90
C ALA A 143 -20.16 0.87 20.64
N SER A 144 -19.33 0.59 19.64
CA SER A 144 -19.47 1.15 18.31
C SER A 144 -20.61 0.39 17.62
N PRO A 145 -21.54 1.07 16.92
CA PRO A 145 -22.74 0.47 16.32
C PRO A 145 -22.46 -0.57 15.20
N SER A 146 -21.19 -0.94 14.99
CA SER A 146 -20.72 -1.90 13.98
C SER A 146 -20.40 -3.30 14.52
N LEU A 147 -20.70 -3.58 15.80
CA LEU A 147 -20.48 -4.88 16.45
C LEU A 147 -21.78 -5.59 16.87
N VAL A 148 -22.94 -5.09 16.45
CA VAL A 148 -24.23 -5.75 16.70
C VAL A 148 -24.17 -7.20 16.22
N GLY A 149 -24.48 -8.15 17.10
CA GLY A 149 -24.43 -9.60 16.84
C GLY A 149 -23.05 -10.27 16.90
N PHE A 150 -21.94 -9.51 16.90
CA PHE A 150 -20.60 -10.12 16.94
C PHE A 150 -20.32 -10.86 18.25
N GLU A 151 -20.80 -10.32 19.37
CA GLU A 151 -20.58 -10.95 20.69
C GLU A 151 -21.32 -12.28 20.82
N ALA A 152 -22.55 -12.36 20.30
CA ALA A 152 -23.31 -13.60 20.25
C ALA A 152 -22.59 -14.67 19.41
N PHE A 153 -22.11 -14.30 18.21
CA PHE A 153 -21.29 -15.17 17.37
C PHE A 153 -20.01 -15.61 18.09
N TRP A 154 -19.27 -14.68 18.70
CA TRP A 154 -18.03 -14.97 19.39
C TRP A 154 -18.23 -15.91 20.58
N ASN A 155 -19.37 -15.78 21.28
CA ASN A 155 -19.70 -16.62 22.42
C ASN A 155 -20.10 -18.03 22.01
N ALA A 156 -20.85 -18.18 20.92
CA ALA A 156 -21.30 -19.47 20.38
C ALA A 156 -20.20 -20.27 19.66
N TYR A 157 -19.16 -19.61 19.16
CA TYR A 157 -18.11 -20.29 18.38
C TYR A 157 -17.21 -21.18 19.28
N PRO A 158 -17.09 -22.51 19.02
CA PRO A 158 -16.36 -23.41 19.92
C PRO A 158 -14.84 -23.13 19.99
N ARG A 159 -14.23 -22.71 18.87
CA ARG A 159 -12.79 -22.41 18.77
C ARG A 159 -12.51 -20.91 18.74
N LYS A 160 -12.30 -20.30 19.91
CA LYS A 160 -12.15 -18.84 20.06
C LYS A 160 -10.71 -18.33 19.84
N VAL A 161 -10.25 -18.35 18.60
CA VAL A 161 -8.88 -17.91 18.23
C VAL A 161 -8.92 -16.65 17.35
N GLY A 162 -8.09 -15.65 17.67
CA GLY A 162 -7.85 -14.50 16.80
C GLY A 162 -8.97 -13.45 16.75
N LYS A 163 -9.53 -13.06 17.91
CA LYS A 163 -10.63 -12.07 18.04
C LYS A 163 -10.45 -10.79 17.19
N PRO A 164 -9.27 -10.14 17.11
CA PRO A 164 -9.10 -8.94 16.28
C PRO A 164 -9.28 -9.20 14.79
N ALA A 165 -8.88 -10.37 14.29
CA ALA A 165 -9.08 -10.76 12.91
C ALA A 165 -10.57 -11.07 12.61
N ALA A 166 -11.26 -11.69 13.56
CA ALA A 166 -12.70 -11.94 13.49
C ALA A 166 -13.49 -10.63 13.47
N ILE A 167 -13.19 -9.67 14.35
CA ILE A 167 -13.81 -8.33 14.38
C ILE A 167 -13.62 -7.60 13.04
N ARG A 168 -12.40 -7.58 12.50
CA ARG A 168 -12.13 -6.92 11.20
C ARG A 168 -12.94 -7.55 10.07
N THR A 169 -13.05 -8.88 10.09
CA THR A 169 -13.83 -9.61 9.09
C THR A 169 -15.32 -9.33 9.27
N TRP A 170 -15.84 -9.38 10.49
CA TRP A 170 -17.22 -9.04 10.82
C TRP A 170 -17.57 -7.64 10.30
N LYS A 171 -16.79 -6.61 10.65
CA LYS A 171 -16.99 -5.24 10.17
C LYS A 171 -16.96 -5.12 8.64
N LYS A 172 -16.06 -5.86 7.97
CA LYS A 172 -15.96 -5.86 6.51
C LYS A 172 -17.18 -6.52 5.86
N THR A 173 -17.62 -7.66 6.38
CA THR A 173 -18.76 -8.39 5.85
C THR A 173 -20.08 -7.66 6.16
N TRP A 174 -20.14 -6.90 7.27
CA TRP A 174 -21.34 -6.26 7.82
C TRP A 174 -21.35 -4.72 7.81
N SER A 175 -20.55 -4.10 6.93
CA SER A 175 -20.54 -2.63 6.79
C SER A 175 -21.87 -2.05 6.24
N LYS A 176 -22.91 -2.87 6.04
CA LYS A 176 -24.26 -2.43 5.64
C LYS A 176 -25.25 -2.77 6.75
N PRO A 177 -26.13 -1.84 7.18
CA PRO A 177 -27.14 -2.11 8.19
C PRO A 177 -28.24 -2.99 7.58
N ASN A 178 -28.08 -4.31 7.67
CA ASN A 178 -29.18 -5.24 7.44
C ASN A 178 -29.25 -6.25 8.60
N PRO A 179 -30.22 -6.11 9.53
CA PRO A 179 -30.36 -6.99 10.68
C PRO A 179 -30.74 -8.43 10.31
N VAL A 180 -31.31 -8.68 9.13
CA VAL A 180 -31.71 -10.04 8.68
C VAL A 180 -30.49 -10.95 8.46
N ALA A 181 -29.31 -10.38 8.25
CA ALA A 181 -28.15 -11.17 7.88
C ALA A 181 -27.55 -11.91 9.09
N SER A 182 -27.63 -11.37 10.32
CA SER A 182 -26.89 -11.94 11.49
C SER A 182 -27.46 -13.29 11.89
N ASP A 183 -28.76 -13.46 11.69
CA ASP A 183 -29.47 -14.70 11.97
C ASP A 183 -29.02 -15.83 11.04
N GLY A 184 -28.67 -15.51 9.79
CA GLY A 184 -28.12 -16.48 8.83
C GLY A 184 -26.74 -17.03 9.24
N ILE A 185 -25.88 -16.21 9.84
CA ILE A 185 -24.59 -16.68 10.36
C ILE A 185 -24.79 -17.58 11.56
N MET A 186 -25.66 -17.19 12.49
CA MET A 186 -25.93 -17.98 13.69
C MET A 186 -26.60 -19.31 13.32
N ALA A 187 -27.55 -19.31 12.40
CA ALA A 187 -28.18 -20.53 11.89
C ALA A 187 -27.17 -21.44 11.19
N GLY A 188 -26.30 -20.90 10.33
CA GLY A 188 -25.22 -21.67 9.72
C GLY A 188 -24.22 -22.19 10.75
N LEU A 189 -23.87 -21.40 11.77
CA LEU A 189 -22.98 -21.82 12.84
C LEU A 189 -23.56 -23.01 13.62
N GLU A 190 -24.86 -22.98 13.94
CA GLU A 190 -25.52 -24.11 14.61
C GLU A 190 -25.54 -25.36 13.73
N ARG A 191 -25.78 -25.23 12.41
CA ARG A 191 -25.66 -26.37 11.47
C ARG A 191 -24.26 -26.98 11.47
N TRP A 192 -23.23 -26.13 11.40
CA TRP A 192 -21.84 -26.60 11.42
C TRP A 192 -21.44 -27.25 12.74
N LYS A 193 -21.98 -26.80 13.88
CA LYS A 193 -21.74 -27.42 15.20
C LYS A 193 -22.27 -28.85 15.31
N GLN A 194 -23.24 -29.24 14.50
CA GLN A 194 -23.82 -30.59 14.48
C GLN A 194 -23.03 -31.57 13.62
N THR A 195 -22.00 -31.12 12.88
CA THR A 195 -21.18 -32.01 12.06
C THR A 195 -20.23 -32.85 12.91
N GLU A 196 -19.96 -34.09 12.49
CA GLU A 196 -18.96 -34.96 13.14
C GLU A 196 -17.59 -34.28 13.19
N GLN A 197 -17.23 -33.55 12.11
CA GLN A 197 -15.99 -32.81 12.02
C GLN A 197 -15.81 -31.79 13.16
N TRP A 198 -16.89 -31.15 13.60
CA TRP A 198 -16.85 -30.13 14.64
C TRP A 198 -16.93 -30.69 16.07
N GLN A 199 -17.08 -32.01 16.23
CA GLN A 199 -16.88 -32.67 17.52
C GLN A 199 -15.41 -32.64 17.97
N ASN A 200 -14.48 -32.52 17.01
CA ASN A 200 -13.06 -32.35 17.31
C ASN A 200 -12.61 -30.89 17.06
N PRO A 201 -12.23 -30.14 18.11
CA PRO A 201 -11.83 -28.73 18.02
C PRO A 201 -10.70 -28.44 17.03
N GLN A 202 -9.87 -29.43 16.67
CA GLN A 202 -8.76 -29.24 15.75
C GLN A 202 -9.22 -28.97 14.31
N PHE A 203 -10.37 -29.51 13.91
CA PHE A 203 -10.93 -29.35 12.56
C PHE A 203 -11.89 -28.16 12.44
N ILE A 204 -12.22 -27.51 13.55
CA ILE A 204 -13.02 -26.29 13.54
C ILE A 204 -12.17 -25.16 12.95
N PRO A 205 -12.56 -24.52 11.84
CA PRO A 205 -11.81 -23.41 11.26
C PRO A 205 -11.76 -22.23 12.23
N TYR A 206 -10.79 -21.32 12.06
CA TYR A 206 -10.79 -20.09 12.86
C TYR A 206 -12.01 -19.21 12.54
N PRO A 207 -12.56 -18.48 13.53
CA PRO A 207 -13.74 -17.62 13.33
C PRO A 207 -13.58 -16.65 12.16
N ALA A 208 -12.39 -16.05 12.00
CA ALA A 208 -12.10 -15.16 10.88
C ALA A 208 -12.14 -15.89 9.52
N THR A 209 -11.71 -17.15 9.46
CA THR A 209 -11.75 -17.97 8.24
C THR A 209 -13.19 -18.34 7.89
N PHE A 210 -13.97 -18.79 8.87
CA PHE A 210 -15.40 -19.08 8.73
C PHE A 210 -16.17 -17.86 8.19
N LEU A 211 -15.90 -16.69 8.77
CA LEU A 211 -16.52 -15.42 8.35
C LEU A 211 -16.07 -14.93 6.96
N ASN A 212 -14.79 -15.09 6.59
CA ASN A 212 -14.27 -14.61 5.30
C ASN A 212 -14.73 -15.49 4.12
N GLN A 213 -14.86 -16.79 4.36
CA GLN A 213 -15.21 -17.77 3.33
C GLN A 213 -16.72 -17.98 3.18
N ARG A 214 -17.54 -17.25 3.93
CA ARG A 214 -19.01 -17.41 3.90
C ARG A 214 -19.50 -18.82 4.21
N ARG A 215 -18.78 -19.54 5.06
CA ARG A 215 -19.06 -20.96 5.33
C ARG A 215 -20.44 -21.22 5.93
N TRP A 216 -21.07 -20.24 6.54
CA TRP A 216 -22.46 -20.38 7.01
C TRP A 216 -23.47 -20.57 5.87
N GLU A 217 -23.12 -20.17 4.64
CA GLU A 217 -23.89 -20.39 3.40
C GLU A 217 -23.62 -21.78 2.79
N ASP A 218 -22.48 -22.40 3.12
CA ASP A 218 -22.12 -23.73 2.62
C ASP A 218 -22.99 -24.83 3.26
N GLU A 219 -23.25 -25.90 2.52
CA GLU A 219 -23.90 -27.10 3.03
C GLU A 219 -22.88 -27.98 3.78
N PRO A 220 -23.08 -28.26 5.08
CA PRO A 220 -22.16 -29.09 5.84
C PRO A 220 -22.24 -30.56 5.36
N PRO A 221 -21.10 -31.27 5.30
CA PRO A 221 -21.10 -32.72 5.06
C PRO A 221 -21.70 -33.42 6.28
N GLU A 222 -22.76 -34.20 6.05
CA GLU A 222 -23.50 -35.06 6.98
C GLU A 222 -23.68 -34.52 8.42
N ILE A 223 -24.92 -34.12 8.72
CA ILE A 223 -25.34 -33.71 10.06
C ILE A 223 -25.54 -35.00 10.88
N VAL A 224 -24.88 -35.10 12.04
CA VAL A 224 -25.00 -36.24 12.97
C VAL A 224 -26.04 -35.95 14.04
#